data_AF-A0A915Q1K8-F1
#
_entry.id   AF-A0A915Q1K8-F1
#
_cell.length_a   1.000
_cell.length_b   1.000
_cell.length_c   1.000
_cell.angle_alpha   90.00
_cell.angle_beta   90.00
_cell.angle_gamma   90.00
#
_symmetry.space_group_name_H-M   'P 1'
#
loop_
_entity.id
_entity.type
_entity.pdbx_description
1 polymer ?
#
loop_
_entity_poly.entity_id
_entity_poly.type
_entity_poly.pdbx_seq_one_letter_code
_entity_poly.pdbx_strand_id
1 'polypeptide(L)'
;MMSLLAIIRYHYSCIAVIGGHFQGTLVGKNTGCISFRGYVDSDSKQKQTAISISVDVIDVESDQNFRINDVRMELDVDPKTSRRNMTLEHPSLKFITQRWHYGCRADVEIHKHINPQMAGCGWELFIGQMTIIMINTYQFAPLTRRLSLTNGDVIESSNDFLA
;
A
#
# COMPACT_ATOMS: atom_id res chain seq x y z
N MET A 1 -4.80 -30.13 10.04
CA MET A 1 -4.72 -29.09 8.99
C MET A 1 -4.09 -27.87 9.64
N MET A 2 -2.80 -27.58 9.40
CA MET A 2 -2.11 -26.43 10.01
C MET A 2 -2.30 -25.22 9.10
N SER A 3 -3.12 -24.26 9.52
CA SER A 3 -3.22 -22.94 8.90
C SER A 3 -1.98 -22.12 9.28
N LEU A 4 -1.22 -21.66 8.29
CA LEU A 4 -0.03 -20.84 8.52
C LEU A 4 -0.47 -19.38 8.71
N LEU A 5 -0.19 -18.81 9.88
CA LEU A 5 -0.37 -17.38 10.12
C LEU A 5 0.86 -16.64 9.58
N ALA A 6 0.74 -16.01 8.41
CA ALA A 6 1.78 -15.15 7.89
C ALA A 6 1.52 -13.71 8.38
N ILE A 7 2.29 -13.28 9.39
CA ILE A 7 2.33 -11.86 9.78
C ILE A 7 3.39 -11.20 8.91
N ILE A 8 2.96 -10.39 7.94
CA ILE A 8 3.91 -9.65 7.10
C ILE A 8 3.99 -8.21 7.62
N ARG A 9 5.21 -7.83 8.02
CA ARG A 9 5.55 -6.47 8.44
C ARG A 9 6.32 -5.80 7.32
N TYR A 10 5.83 -4.66 6.86
CA TYR A 10 6.41 -3.94 5.74
C TYR A 10 7.24 -2.75 6.24
N HIS A 11 8.33 -2.48 5.53
CA HIS A 11 9.30 -1.45 5.92
C HIS A 11 8.90 -0.07 5.40
N TYR A 12 8.22 -0.02 4.25
CA TYR A 12 7.70 1.20 3.66
C TYR A 12 6.26 0.97 3.21
N SER A 13 5.34 1.77 3.73
CA SER A 13 3.92 1.74 3.36
C SER A 13 3.45 3.16 3.13
N CYS A 14 2.81 3.37 1.99
CA CYS A 14 2.28 4.68 1.60
C CYS A 14 0.83 4.54 1.12
N ILE A 15 -0.02 5.48 1.53
CA ILE A 15 -1.45 5.52 1.23
C ILE A 15 -1.77 6.91 0.67
N ALA A 16 -2.21 6.97 -0.57
CA ALA A 16 -2.78 8.17 -1.16
C ALA A 16 -4.31 8.16 -0.98
N VAL A 17 -4.88 9.27 -0.53
CA VAL A 17 -6.33 9.42 -0.28
C VAL A 17 -6.88 10.62 -1.05
N ILE A 18 -8.06 10.45 -1.67
CA ILE A 18 -8.88 11.53 -2.21
C ILE A 18 -10.38 11.19 -2.10
N GLY A 19 -11.20 12.08 -1.55
CA GLY A 19 -12.67 11.98 -1.62
C GLY A 19 -13.28 10.64 -1.19
N GLY A 20 -12.71 9.94 -0.20
CA GLY A 20 -13.19 8.63 0.28
C GLY A 20 -12.66 7.41 -0.51
N HIS A 21 -11.84 7.64 -1.53
CA HIS A 21 -11.05 6.62 -2.20
C HIS A 21 -9.62 6.68 -1.70
N PHE A 22 -9.00 5.53 -1.50
CA PHE A 22 -7.57 5.49 -1.27
C PHE A 22 -6.90 4.32 -1.98
N GLN A 23 -5.67 4.56 -2.37
CA GLN A 23 -4.81 3.55 -2.98
C GLN A 23 -3.47 3.64 -2.29
N GLY A 24 -2.85 2.50 -2.04
CA GLY A 24 -1.53 2.48 -1.46
C GLY A 24 -0.73 1.27 -1.87
N THR A 25 0.53 1.33 -1.48
CA THR A 25 1.52 0.32 -1.81
C THR A 25 2.33 0.01 -0.57
N LEU A 26 2.52 -1.27 -0.30
CA LEU A 26 3.49 -1.77 0.67
C LEU A 26 4.66 -2.39 -0.08
N VAL A 27 5.86 -1.95 0.28
CA VAL A 27 7.10 -2.49 -0.26
C VAL A 27 7.79 -3.31 0.83
N GLY A 28 7.88 -4.62 0.60
CA GLY A 28 8.60 -5.55 1.46
C GLY A 28 10.11 -5.48 1.27
N LYS A 29 10.88 -5.97 2.25
CA LYS A 29 12.35 -6.02 2.16
C LYS A 29 12.87 -6.93 1.03
N ASN A 30 12.06 -7.90 0.62
CA ASN A 30 12.43 -8.92 -0.37
C ASN A 30 11.72 -8.68 -1.72
N THR A 31 11.66 -7.43 -2.17
CA THR A 31 11.06 -6.97 -3.44
C THR A 31 9.56 -7.18 -3.66
N GLY A 32 8.90 -7.99 -2.82
CA GLY A 32 7.44 -8.16 -2.86
C GLY A 32 6.70 -6.84 -2.67
N CYS A 33 5.83 -6.53 -3.63
CA CYS A 33 4.99 -5.34 -3.65
C CYS A 33 3.53 -5.74 -3.49
N ILE A 34 2.89 -5.28 -2.41
CA ILE A 34 1.45 -5.43 -2.23
C ILE A 34 0.79 -4.09 -2.50
N SER A 35 -0.17 -4.10 -3.41
CA SER A 35 -1.04 -2.94 -3.64
C SER A 35 -2.33 -3.11 -2.85
N PHE A 36 -2.91 -2.02 -2.40
CA PHE A 36 -4.23 -2.04 -1.80
C PHE A 36 -5.05 -0.87 -2.28
N ARG A 37 -6.36 -1.10 -2.33
CA ARG A 37 -7.37 -0.13 -2.70
C ARG A 37 -8.44 -0.18 -1.65
N GLY A 38 -8.91 0.98 -1.23
CA GLY A 38 -10.08 1.02 -0.36
C GLY A 38 -11.06 2.09 -0.76
N TYR A 39 -12.28 1.83 -0.35
CA TYR A 39 -13.45 2.62 -0.65
C TYR A 39 -14.31 2.70 0.60
N VAL A 40 -14.85 3.89 0.82
CA VAL A 40 -15.83 4.14 1.89
C VAL A 40 -17.08 3.32 1.61
N ASP A 41 -17.52 2.56 2.60
CA ASP A 41 -18.76 1.80 2.49
C ASP A 41 -19.95 2.74 2.66
N SER A 42 -20.85 2.73 1.68
CA SER A 42 -21.95 3.72 1.55
C SER A 42 -22.99 3.59 2.67
N ASP A 43 -23.00 2.45 3.39
CA ASP A 43 -23.97 2.10 4.43
C ASP A 43 -23.46 2.40 5.86
N SER A 44 -22.25 2.94 5.98
CA SER A 44 -21.63 3.18 7.29
C SER A 44 -22.29 4.35 8.02
N LYS A 45 -22.91 4.07 9.17
CA LYS A 45 -23.38 5.10 10.11
C LYS A 45 -22.16 5.90 10.60
N GLN A 46 -21.95 7.07 10.00
CA GLN A 46 -20.87 7.99 10.35
C GLN A 46 -20.91 8.29 11.85
N LYS A 47 -19.93 7.77 12.60
CA LYS A 47 -19.51 8.40 13.85
C LYS A 47 -18.49 9.45 13.43
N GLN A 48 -18.64 10.69 13.93
CA GLN A 48 -18.06 11.94 13.40
C GLN A 48 -16.52 11.99 13.16
N THR A 49 -15.77 10.94 13.47
CA THR A 49 -14.31 10.83 13.27
C THR A 49 -13.83 9.51 12.67
N ALA A 50 -14.68 8.49 12.59
CA ALA A 50 -14.28 7.15 12.14
C ALA A 50 -15.25 6.60 11.10
N ILE A 51 -14.71 6.17 9.96
CA ILE A 51 -15.47 5.64 8.82
C ILE A 51 -15.12 4.16 8.64
N SER A 52 -16.12 3.31 8.42
CA SER A 52 -15.90 1.92 8.02
C SER A 52 -15.63 1.86 6.52
N ILE A 53 -14.53 1.21 6.14
CA ILE A 53 -14.10 1.05 4.75
C ILE A 53 -13.89 -0.43 4.45
N SER A 54 -14.02 -0.77 3.18
CA SER A 54 -13.55 -2.05 2.65
C SER A 54 -12.17 -1.86 2.01
N VAL A 55 -11.27 -2.80 2.20
CA VAL A 55 -9.90 -2.77 1.67
C VAL A 55 -9.63 -4.03 0.86
N ASP A 56 -9.41 -3.86 -0.43
CA ASP A 56 -8.92 -4.91 -1.31
C ASP A 56 -7.40 -4.88 -1.29
N VAL A 57 -6.80 -6.02 -0.93
CA VAL A 57 -5.37 -6.23 -0.94
C VAL A 57 -5.01 -7.16 -2.09
N ILE A 58 -4.08 -6.69 -2.91
CA ILE A 58 -3.71 -7.28 -4.20
C ILE A 58 -2.23 -7.62 -4.13
N ASP A 59 -1.92 -8.91 -4.06
CA ASP A 59 -0.57 -9.43 -4.25
C ASP A 59 -0.34 -9.70 -5.74
N VAL A 60 0.38 -8.79 -6.39
CA VAL A 60 0.68 -8.84 -7.82
C VAL A 60 1.57 -10.04 -8.17
N GLU A 61 2.40 -10.50 -7.24
CA GLU A 61 3.32 -11.61 -7.50
C GLU A 61 2.61 -12.96 -7.45
N SER A 62 1.65 -13.10 -6.54
CA SER A 62 0.90 -14.35 -6.33
C SER A 62 -0.43 -14.41 -7.10
N ASP A 63 -0.83 -13.32 -7.77
CA ASP A 63 -2.15 -13.13 -8.38
C ASP A 63 -3.31 -13.41 -7.39
N GLN A 64 -3.08 -13.06 -6.11
CA GLN A 64 -4.04 -13.28 -5.04
C GLN A 64 -4.64 -11.96 -4.57
N ASN A 65 -5.97 -11.96 -4.49
CA ASN A 65 -6.76 -10.81 -4.06
C ASN A 65 -7.56 -11.22 -2.83
N PHE A 66 -7.47 -10.46 -1.75
CA PHE A 66 -8.31 -10.66 -0.58
C PHE A 66 -8.91 -9.34 -0.13
N ARG A 67 -10.16 -9.42 0.30
CA ARG A 67 -10.92 -8.26 0.76
C ARG A 67 -11.07 -8.31 2.26
N ILE A 68 -10.74 -7.19 2.91
CA ILE A 68 -10.94 -6.96 4.34
C ILE A 68 -12.09 -5.97 4.47
N ASN A 69 -13.20 -6.43 5.04
CA ASN A 69 -14.36 -5.59 5.32
C ASN A 69 -14.25 -4.96 6.71
N ASP A 70 -15.05 -3.93 6.96
CA ASP A 70 -15.19 -3.29 8.27
C ASP A 70 -13.87 -2.77 8.87
N VAL A 71 -12.96 -2.28 8.02
CA VAL A 71 -11.75 -1.61 8.48
C VAL A 71 -12.13 -0.23 9.01
N ARG A 72 -11.75 0.08 10.24
CA ARG A 72 -12.00 1.40 10.83
C ARG A 72 -10.92 2.37 10.39
N MET A 73 -11.32 3.40 9.65
CA MET A 73 -10.46 4.50 9.22
C MET A 73 -10.71 5.73 10.08
N GLU A 74 -9.65 6.29 10.64
CA GLU A 74 -9.69 7.56 11.38
C GLU A 74 -8.76 8.57 10.72
N LEU A 75 -9.26 9.79 10.54
CA LEU A 75 -8.52 10.92 10.01
C LEU A 75 -8.53 12.03 11.06
N ASP A 76 -7.39 12.20 11.73
CA ASP A 76 -7.20 13.22 12.74
C ASP A 76 -6.42 14.40 12.18
N VAL A 77 -6.80 15.60 12.60
CA VAL A 77 -6.06 16.83 12.32
C VAL A 77 -5.47 17.33 13.62
N ASP A 78 -4.14 17.40 13.69
CA ASP A 78 -3.46 17.98 14.85
C ASP A 78 -3.76 19.49 14.91
N PRO A 79 -4.46 19.97 15.97
CA PRO A 79 -4.86 21.36 16.06
C PRO A 79 -3.69 22.34 16.17
N LYS A 80 -2.50 21.88 16.56
CA LYS A 80 -1.31 22.73 16.72
C LYS A 80 -0.46 22.81 15.46
N THR A 81 -0.34 21.71 14.74
CA THR A 81 0.57 21.61 13.59
C THR A 81 -0.14 21.56 12.25
N SER A 82 -1.49 21.50 12.25
CA SER A 82 -2.32 21.25 11.05
C SER A 82 -1.91 19.99 10.28
N ARG A 83 -1.15 19.08 10.92
CA ARG A 83 -0.77 17.80 10.33
C ARG A 83 -1.96 16.86 10.36
N ARG A 84 -2.15 16.15 9.26
CA ARG A 84 -3.15 15.10 9.15
C ARG A 84 -2.52 13.76 9.49
N ASN A 85 -3.20 12.98 10.30
CA ASN A 85 -2.84 11.62 10.63
C ASN A 85 -3.97 10.70 10.21
N MET A 86 -3.61 9.61 9.54
CA MET A 86 -4.53 8.54 9.19
C MET A 86 -4.18 7.28 9.98
N THR A 87 -5.20 6.64 10.53
CA THR A 87 -5.09 5.34 11.20
C THR A 87 -6.08 4.37 10.56
N LEU A 88 -5.61 3.18 10.22
CA LEU A 88 -6.47 2.05 9.85
C LEU A 88 -6.39 0.99 10.94
N GLU A 89 -7.53 0.58 11.47
CA GLU A 89 -7.61 -0.44 12.50
C GLU A 89 -8.58 -1.56 12.11
N HIS A 90 -8.03 -2.77 12.09
CA HIS A 90 -8.74 -4.03 11.91
C HIS A 90 -7.88 -5.15 12.52
N PRO A 91 -8.46 -6.26 13.04
CA PRO A 91 -7.67 -7.37 13.57
C PRO A 91 -6.61 -7.91 12.60
N SER A 92 -6.92 -7.91 11.30
CA SER A 92 -6.04 -8.36 10.22
C SER A 92 -5.23 -7.26 9.53
N LEU A 93 -5.46 -5.98 9.85
CA LEU A 93 -4.82 -4.86 9.17
C LEU A 93 -4.67 -3.67 10.12
N LYS A 94 -3.45 -3.17 10.26
CA LYS A 94 -3.16 -1.98 11.05
C LYS A 94 -2.25 -1.04 10.28
N PHE A 95 -2.63 0.23 10.17
CA PHE A 95 -1.81 1.29 9.60
C PHE A 95 -1.76 2.48 10.55
N ILE A 96 -0.57 3.03 10.78
CA ILE A 96 -0.38 4.27 11.53
C ILE A 96 0.52 5.21 10.73
N THR A 97 0.02 6.40 10.46
CA THR A 97 0.78 7.47 9.79
C THR A 97 1.98 7.90 10.62
N GLN A 98 3.12 8.06 9.96
CA GLN A 98 4.34 8.65 10.53
C GLN A 98 4.70 9.98 9.86
N ARG A 99 4.38 10.11 8.56
CA ARG A 99 4.62 11.32 7.77
C ARG A 99 3.41 11.57 6.87
N TRP A 100 3.08 12.85 6.72
CA TRP A 100 2.04 13.30 5.81
C TRP A 100 2.66 14.26 4.78
N HIS A 101 2.32 14.06 3.52
CA HIS A 101 2.74 14.88 2.39
C HIS A 101 1.51 15.35 1.62
N TYR A 102 1.58 16.58 1.12
CA TYR A 102 0.55 17.21 0.28
C TYR A 102 1.22 18.03 -0.84
N GLY A 103 0.46 18.30 -1.90
CA GLY A 103 0.93 19.02 -3.09
C GLY A 103 2.11 18.31 -3.78
N CYS A 104 3.08 19.09 -4.27
CA CYS A 104 4.18 18.55 -5.08
C CYS A 104 4.99 17.45 -4.39
N ARG A 105 5.10 17.48 -3.06
CA ARG A 105 5.79 16.40 -2.31
C ARG A 105 5.01 15.09 -2.34
N ALA A 106 3.69 15.16 -2.27
CA ALA A 106 2.85 13.98 -2.44
C ALA A 106 2.95 13.47 -3.88
N ASP A 107 2.89 14.37 -4.87
CA ASP A 107 2.94 14.01 -6.29
C ASP A 107 4.20 13.21 -6.65
N VAL A 108 5.37 13.62 -6.14
CA VAL A 108 6.64 12.92 -6.37
C VAL A 108 6.60 11.48 -5.84
N GLU A 109 6.08 11.29 -4.63
CA GLU A 109 6.00 9.98 -3.99
C GLU A 109 4.93 9.09 -4.62
N ILE A 110 3.77 9.66 -4.96
CA ILE A 110 2.70 8.97 -5.69
C ILE A 110 3.20 8.48 -7.04
N HIS A 111 3.94 9.32 -7.75
CA HIS A 111 4.52 8.97 -9.04
C HIS A 111 5.52 7.83 -8.94
N LYS A 112 6.34 7.83 -7.87
CA LYS A 112 7.38 6.81 -7.66
C LYS A 112 6.84 5.49 -7.15
N HIS A 113 5.84 5.50 -6.27
CA HIS A 113 5.53 4.33 -5.43
C HIS A 113 4.09 3.82 -5.55
N ILE A 114 3.15 4.58 -6.11
CA ILE A 114 1.73 4.19 -6.17
C ILE A 114 1.27 4.08 -7.61
N ASN A 115 1.07 5.22 -8.27
CA ASN A 115 0.58 5.29 -9.64
C ASN A 115 0.93 6.67 -10.22
N PRO A 116 1.80 6.72 -11.24
CA PRO A 116 2.12 7.96 -11.97
C PRO A 116 0.92 8.80 -12.40
N GLN A 117 -0.20 8.15 -12.76
CA GLN A 117 -1.40 8.82 -13.27
C GLN A 117 -2.20 9.55 -12.18
N MET A 118 -1.90 9.28 -10.90
CA MET A 118 -2.57 9.94 -9.76
C MET A 118 -1.85 11.24 -9.33
N ALA A 119 -0.63 11.48 -9.82
CA ALA A 119 0.14 12.67 -9.51
C ALA A 119 -0.52 13.93 -10.13
N GLY A 120 -0.56 15.03 -9.37
CA GLY A 120 -1.15 16.30 -9.79
C GLY A 120 -2.67 16.38 -9.61
N CYS A 121 -3.32 15.29 -9.16
CA CYS A 121 -4.76 15.26 -8.91
C CYS A 121 -5.15 15.71 -7.48
N GLY A 122 -4.22 16.27 -6.70
CA GLY A 122 -4.49 16.81 -5.36
C GLY A 122 -4.67 15.75 -4.27
N TRP A 123 -4.08 14.57 -4.45
CA TRP A 123 -4.13 13.50 -3.45
C TRP A 123 -3.29 13.84 -2.22
N GLU A 124 -3.78 13.46 -1.05
CA GLU A 124 -3.01 13.51 0.20
C GLU A 124 -2.29 12.19 0.41
N LEU A 125 -1.01 12.24 0.78
CA LEU A 125 -0.20 11.05 0.98
C LEU A 125 0.17 10.85 2.44
N PHE A 126 -0.15 9.67 2.96
CA PHE A 126 0.17 9.20 4.30
C PHE A 126 1.21 8.10 4.20
N ILE A 127 2.38 8.32 4.80
CA ILE A 127 3.47 7.35 4.85
C ILE A 127 3.60 6.87 6.30
N GLY A 128 3.66 5.56 6.49
CA GLY A 128 3.60 4.99 7.82
C GLY A 128 3.97 3.53 7.91
N GLN A 129 3.78 2.99 9.10
CA GLN A 129 3.94 1.56 9.35
C GLN A 129 2.61 0.86 9.09
N MET A 130 2.68 -0.23 8.33
CA MET A 130 1.55 -1.08 8.04
C MET A 130 1.86 -2.53 8.43
N THR A 131 0.89 -3.16 9.07
CA THR A 131 0.91 -4.57 9.41
C THR A 131 -0.31 -5.22 8.80
N ILE A 132 -0.11 -6.27 8.02
CA ILE A 132 -1.19 -7.09 7.47
C ILE A 132 -0.97 -8.51 7.98
N ILE A 133 -2.03 -9.10 8.54
CA ILE A 133 -2.05 -10.48 8.98
C ILE A 133 -2.83 -11.26 7.93
N MET A 134 -2.14 -12.12 7.20
CA MET A 134 -2.74 -13.04 6.25
C MET A 134 -2.78 -14.44 6.83
N ILE A 135 -3.98 -15.01 6.88
CA ILE A 135 -4.16 -16.42 7.25
C ILE A 135 -4.26 -17.19 5.94
N ASN A 136 -3.14 -17.76 5.48
CA ASN A 136 -3.15 -18.54 4.25
C ASN A 136 -3.39 -20.02 4.59
N THR A 137 -4.43 -20.63 4.03
CA THR A 137 -4.66 -22.08 4.10
C THR A 137 -3.81 -22.85 3.11
N TYR A 138 -3.13 -22.17 2.18
CA TYR A 138 -2.23 -22.77 1.23
C TYR A 138 -0.78 -22.38 1.54
N GLN A 139 0.11 -23.38 1.49
CA GLN A 139 1.54 -23.20 1.67
C GLN A 139 2.01 -22.07 0.75
N PHE A 140 2.61 -21.02 1.34
CA PHE A 140 3.53 -20.18 0.60
C PHE A 140 4.58 -21.12 -0.01
N ALA A 141 4.50 -21.37 -1.31
CA ALA A 141 5.61 -21.96 -2.02
C ALA A 141 6.78 -21.00 -1.80
N PRO A 142 7.93 -21.46 -1.30
CA PRO A 142 9.08 -20.59 -1.12
C PRO A 142 9.36 -19.91 -2.46
N LEU A 143 9.41 -18.57 -2.45
CA LEU A 143 9.68 -17.73 -3.60
C LEU A 143 11.01 -18.16 -4.24
N THR A 144 10.92 -19.07 -5.20
CA THR A 144 12.07 -19.51 -5.99
C THR A 144 12.17 -18.51 -7.11
N ARG A 145 12.84 -17.39 -6.84
CA ARG A 145 13.19 -16.43 -7.88
C ARG A 145 13.99 -17.19 -8.94
N ARG A 146 13.46 -17.28 -10.16
CA ARG A 146 14.31 -17.63 -11.30
C ARG A 146 15.32 -16.50 -11.42
N LEU A 147 16.51 -16.72 -10.87
CA LEU A 147 17.69 -16.00 -11.29
C LEU A 147 17.82 -16.28 -12.78
N SER A 148 17.54 -15.29 -13.62
CA SER A 148 18.01 -15.30 -14.99
C SER A 148 19.54 -15.25 -14.92
N LEU A 149 20.17 -16.41 -14.79
CA LEU A 149 21.55 -16.61 -15.19
C LEU A 149 21.55 -16.49 -16.71
N THR A 150 21.69 -15.26 -17.20
CA THR A 150 22.23 -15.04 -18.53
C THR A 150 23.66 -15.56 -18.46
N ASN A 151 23.86 -16.78 -18.98
CA ASN A 151 25.18 -17.28 -19.31
C ASN A 151 25.90 -16.19 -20.12
N GLY A 152 27.12 -15.90 -19.69
CA GLY A 152 27.86 -14.72 -20.09
C GLY A 152 27.92 -14.53 -21.59
N ASP A 153 27.18 -13.54 -22.06
CA ASP A 153 27.55 -12.71 -23.19
C ASP A 153 27.33 -11.26 -22.76
N VAL A 154 28.39 -10.47 -22.92
CA VAL A 154 28.38 -9.03 -22.76
C VAL A 154 27.33 -8.49 -23.72
N ILE A 155 26.20 -7.99 -23.21
CA ILE A 155 25.30 -7.18 -24.02
C ILE A 155 25.98 -5.82 -24.14
N GLU A 156 26.60 -5.62 -25.29
CA GLU A 156 27.18 -4.38 -25.77
C GLU A 156 26.30 -3.18 -25.45
N SER A 157 26.87 -2.23 -24.71
CA SER A 157 26.30 -0.92 -24.43
C SER A 157 26.35 -0.09 -25.71
N SER A 158 25.26 -0.07 -26.48
CA SER A 158 25.08 0.90 -27.57
C SER A 158 24.57 2.22 -26.98
N ASN A 159 25.42 3.25 -27.04
CA ASN A 159 25.02 4.65 -26.88
C ASN A 159 24.53 5.18 -28.23
N ASP A 160 23.27 4.94 -28.57
CA ASP A 160 22.59 5.66 -29.66
C ASP A 160 21.24 6.17 -29.16
N PHE A 161 21.29 7.21 -28.35
CA PHE A 161 20.22 8.19 -28.25
C PHE A 161 20.77 9.48 -28.87
N LEU A 162 20.16 9.91 -29.98
CA LEU A 162 20.40 11.10 -30.80
C LEU A 162 21.22 10.90 -32.10
N ALA A 163 20.58 10.27 -33.09
CA ALA A 163 20.79 10.56 -34.52
C ALA A 163 19.43 10.91 -35.16
#